data_AF-A0A0H3H2S0-F1
#
_entry.id   AF-A0A0H3H2S0-F1
#
_cell.length_a   1.000
_cell.length_b   1.000
_cell.length_c   1.000
_cell.angle_alpha   90.00
_cell.angle_beta   90.00
_cell.angle_gamma   90.00
#
_symmetry.space_group_name_H-M   'P 1'
#
loop_
_entity.id
_entity.type
_entity.pdbx_description
1 polymer ?
#
loop_
_entity_poly.entity_id
_entity_poly.type
_entity_poly.pdbx_seq_one_letter_code
_entity_poly.pdbx_strand_id
1 'polypeptide(L)'
;MPFPLVDITVVPDDEIVQHRRVALLELMQKHIRQRDLLGIVEHLTAILLSGYANDRQLKTLFNYLIHSGKALRLGKFIREVAQRVPQHKEKLMTIAERLREVGRRQGKREGRQEGRLEGVEEGQRAEAQRIAQTMLAEGMALETVLRITGLSEADIRGDTH
;
A
#
# COMPACT_ATOMS: atom_id res chain seq x y z
N MET A 1 32.45 -25.01 -12.98
CA MET A 1 32.92 -23.71 -12.45
C MET A 1 32.04 -23.34 -11.26
N PRO A 2 32.60 -22.92 -10.11
CA PRO A 2 31.79 -22.38 -9.02
C PRO A 2 31.12 -21.07 -9.47
N PHE A 3 29.86 -20.85 -9.07
CA PHE A 3 29.17 -19.60 -9.30
C PHE A 3 29.68 -18.54 -8.30
N PRO A 4 30.30 -17.44 -8.76
CA PRO A 4 30.71 -16.38 -7.86
C PRO A 4 29.46 -15.70 -7.29
N LEU A 5 29.34 -15.67 -5.96
CA LEU A 5 28.30 -14.93 -5.26
C LEU A 5 28.82 -13.53 -4.96
N VAL A 6 28.07 -12.51 -5.36
CA VAL A 6 28.36 -11.11 -5.05
C VAL A 6 27.34 -10.65 -4.02
N ASP A 7 27.81 -10.24 -2.84
CA ASP A 7 26.97 -9.59 -1.85
C ASP A 7 26.83 -8.11 -2.20
N ILE A 8 25.68 -7.76 -2.74
CA ILE A 8 25.37 -6.39 -3.15
C ILE A 8 25.18 -5.41 -1.98
N THR A 9 24.89 -5.91 -0.78
CA THR A 9 24.56 -5.05 0.36
C THR A 9 25.76 -4.24 0.85
N VAL A 10 26.97 -4.74 0.59
CA VAL A 10 28.24 -4.11 0.96
C VAL A 10 28.87 -3.28 -0.16
N VAL A 11 28.41 -3.42 -1.41
CA VAL A 11 28.95 -2.68 -2.56
C VAL A 11 28.54 -1.21 -2.45
N PRO A 12 29.47 -0.23 -2.51
CA PRO A 12 29.15 1.19 -2.50
C PRO A 12 28.24 1.61 -3.66
N ASP A 13 27.35 2.58 -3.44
CA ASP A 13 26.43 3.01 -4.50
C ASP A 13 27.17 3.64 -5.69
N ASP A 14 28.27 4.34 -5.43
CA ASP A 14 29.14 4.91 -6.47
C ASP A 14 29.78 3.84 -7.37
N GLU A 15 30.04 2.65 -6.80
CA GLU A 15 30.53 1.49 -7.55
C GLU A 15 29.38 0.88 -8.36
N ILE A 16 28.20 0.71 -7.76
CA ILE A 16 26.99 0.21 -8.45
C ILE A 16 26.67 1.04 -9.70
N VAL A 17 26.80 2.37 -9.64
CA VAL A 17 26.56 3.25 -10.81
C VAL A 17 27.42 2.85 -12.02
N GLN A 18 28.62 2.30 -11.81
CA GLN A 18 29.52 1.87 -12.88
C GLN A 18 29.12 0.53 -13.52
N HIS A 19 28.17 -0.21 -12.92
CA HIS A 19 27.75 -1.53 -13.40
C HIS A 19 26.79 -1.48 -14.61
N ARG A 20 26.66 -0.30 -15.24
CA ARG A 20 25.96 -0.08 -16.52
C ARG A 20 24.52 -0.59 -16.50
N ARG A 21 24.20 -1.65 -17.26
CA ARG A 21 22.84 -2.16 -17.44
C ARG A 21 22.30 -2.83 -16.17
N VAL A 22 23.15 -3.40 -15.32
CA VAL A 22 22.67 -4.11 -14.12
C VAL A 22 22.52 -3.16 -12.92
N ALA A 23 23.22 -2.03 -12.95
CA ALA A 23 23.24 -0.98 -11.91
C ALA A 23 21.85 -0.61 -11.37
N LEU A 24 20.85 -0.45 -12.26
CA LEU A 24 19.51 -0.07 -11.83
C LEU A 24 18.87 -1.12 -10.91
N LEU A 25 18.97 -2.39 -11.29
CA LEU A 25 18.40 -3.49 -10.52
C LEU A 25 19.17 -3.71 -9.22
N GLU A 26 20.48 -3.51 -9.29
CA GLU A 26 21.37 -3.61 -8.14
C GLU A 26 21.06 -2.55 -7.07
N LEU A 27 21.04 -1.28 -7.48
CA LEU A 27 20.67 -0.17 -6.60
C LEU A 27 19.26 -0.38 -6.02
N MET A 28 18.32 -0.88 -6.82
CA MET A 28 16.99 -1.22 -6.31
C MET A 28 17.00 -2.31 -5.24
N GLN A 29 17.68 -3.42 -5.51
CA GLN A 29 17.69 -4.58 -4.63
C GLN A 29 18.39 -4.26 -3.31
N LYS A 30 19.53 -3.56 -3.36
CA LYS A 30 20.24 -3.11 -2.17
C LYS A 30 19.35 -2.26 -1.26
N HIS A 31 18.60 -1.32 -1.85
CA HIS A 31 17.79 -0.38 -1.08
C HIS A 31 16.36 -0.86 -0.83
N ILE A 32 15.99 -2.10 -1.19
CA ILE A 32 14.59 -2.55 -1.13
C ILE A 32 14.01 -2.63 0.28
N ARG A 33 14.81 -2.69 1.33
CA ARG A 33 14.30 -2.66 2.72
C ARG A 33 14.34 -1.28 3.38
N GLN A 34 14.99 -0.29 2.73
CA GLN A 34 15.08 1.06 3.28
C GLN A 34 13.74 1.81 3.20
N ARG A 35 13.36 2.49 4.29
CA ARG A 35 12.09 3.25 4.36
C ARG A 35 12.13 4.54 3.54
N ASP A 36 13.29 5.17 3.39
CA ASP A 36 13.44 6.41 2.63
C ASP A 36 14.16 6.15 1.31
N LEU A 37 13.45 6.41 0.20
CA LEU A 37 13.99 6.28 -1.15
C LEU A 37 14.69 7.57 -1.61
N LEU A 38 14.62 8.67 -0.85
CA LEU A 38 15.29 9.91 -1.26
C LEU A 38 16.81 9.77 -1.27
N GLY A 39 17.37 8.90 -0.43
CA GLY A 39 18.82 8.66 -0.35
C GLY A 39 19.44 8.07 -1.61
N ILE A 40 18.64 7.48 -2.52
CA ILE A 40 19.14 6.89 -3.77
C ILE A 40 18.89 7.76 -5.00
N VAL A 41 18.29 8.94 -4.84
CA VAL A 41 17.87 9.77 -5.98
C VAL A 41 19.06 10.19 -6.82
N GLU A 42 20.18 10.54 -6.20
CA GLU A 42 21.39 10.96 -6.89
C GLU A 42 21.98 9.84 -7.76
N HIS A 43 22.21 8.66 -7.17
CA HIS A 43 22.73 7.49 -7.89
C HIS A 43 21.76 6.99 -8.97
N LEU A 44 20.44 6.99 -8.69
CA LEU A 44 19.44 6.65 -9.70
C LEU A 44 19.48 7.63 -10.87
N THR A 45 19.56 8.94 -10.60
CA THR A 45 19.70 9.96 -11.64
C THR A 45 20.94 9.71 -12.49
N ALA A 46 22.08 9.40 -11.88
CA ALA A 46 23.32 9.09 -12.61
C ALA A 46 23.13 7.88 -13.55
N ILE A 47 22.52 6.79 -13.09
CA ILE A 47 22.23 5.59 -13.89
C ILE A 47 21.26 5.89 -15.04
N LEU A 48 20.26 6.75 -14.82
CA LEU A 48 19.31 7.13 -15.86
C LEU A 48 19.95 8.04 -16.91
N LEU A 49 20.81 8.98 -16.50
CA LEU A 49 21.53 9.87 -17.40
C LEU A 49 22.59 9.15 -18.24
N SER A 50 23.14 8.05 -17.73
CA SER A 50 24.11 7.24 -18.49
C SER A 50 23.50 6.52 -19.70
N GLY A 51 22.17 6.50 -19.83
CA GLY A 51 21.45 5.88 -20.95
C GLY A 51 21.47 4.34 -20.94
N TYR A 52 21.99 3.70 -19.89
CA TYR A 52 22.02 2.23 -19.79
C TYR A 52 20.68 1.63 -19.35
N ALA A 53 19.86 2.42 -18.65
CA ALA A 53 18.52 2.02 -18.24
C ALA A 53 17.53 2.13 -19.41
N ASN A 54 16.88 1.02 -19.76
CA ASN A 54 15.82 1.03 -20.76
C ASN A 54 14.42 1.14 -20.13
N ASP A 55 13.41 1.39 -20.96
CA ASP A 55 12.01 1.55 -20.55
C ASP A 55 11.47 0.35 -19.75
N ARG A 56 11.91 -0.88 -20.08
CA ARG A 56 11.51 -2.09 -19.34
C ARG A 56 12.07 -2.08 -17.93
N GLN A 57 13.33 -1.68 -17.75
CA GLN A 57 13.95 -1.59 -16.43
C GLN A 57 13.33 -0.48 -15.59
N LEU A 58 13.01 0.66 -16.20
CA LEU A 58 12.30 1.74 -15.53
C LEU A 58 10.89 1.28 -15.07
N LYS A 59 10.16 0.57 -15.94
CA LYS A 59 8.86 -0.02 -15.58
C LYS A 59 8.98 -1.06 -14.45
N THR A 60 10.01 -1.90 -14.47
CA THR A 60 10.29 -2.86 -13.40
C THR A 60 10.59 -2.16 -12.08
N LEU A 61 11.39 -1.09 -12.08
CA LEU A 61 11.63 -0.24 -10.90
C LEU A 61 10.31 0.17 -10.25
N PHE A 62 9.42 0.76 -11.03
CA PHE A 62 8.17 1.26 -10.49
C PHE A 62 7.23 0.16 -10.03
N ASN A 63 7.08 -0.90 -10.82
CA ASN A 63 6.30 -2.06 -10.40
C ASN A 63 6.80 -2.59 -9.05
N TYR A 64 8.12 -2.68 -8.89
CA TYR A 64 8.72 -3.19 -7.66
C TYR A 64 8.50 -2.25 -6.46
N LEU A 65 8.62 -0.94 -6.65
CA LEU A 65 8.36 0.05 -5.59
C LEU A 65 6.90 0.00 -5.09
N ILE A 66 5.92 -0.26 -5.95
CA ILE A 66 4.52 -0.45 -5.55
C ILE A 66 4.37 -1.67 -4.64
N HIS A 67 4.87 -2.82 -5.08
CA HIS A 67 4.66 -4.10 -4.39
C HIS A 67 5.42 -4.16 -3.06
N SER A 68 6.49 -3.38 -2.92
CA SER A 68 7.27 -3.29 -1.68
C SER A 68 6.59 -2.50 -0.54
N GLY A 69 5.40 -1.95 -0.76
CA GLY A 69 4.65 -1.20 0.28
C GLY A 69 5.24 0.17 0.63
N LYS A 70 6.27 0.62 -0.10
CA LYS A 70 6.96 1.91 0.11
C LYS A 70 6.20 3.11 -0.47
N ALA A 71 4.90 3.17 -0.22
CA ALA A 71 4.03 4.22 -0.74
C ALA A 71 4.28 5.58 -0.06
N LEU A 72 4.82 5.61 1.16
CA LEU A 72 5.20 6.86 1.83
C LEU A 72 6.31 7.53 1.00
N ARG A 73 5.94 8.63 0.35
CA ARG A 73 6.82 9.53 -0.42
C ARG A 73 7.25 9.08 -1.81
N LEU A 74 6.71 7.97 -2.36
CA LEU A 74 6.97 7.57 -3.76
C LEU A 74 6.66 8.71 -4.75
N GLY A 75 5.59 9.46 -4.51
CA GLY A 75 5.26 10.64 -5.32
C GLY A 75 6.30 11.77 -5.23
N LYS A 76 6.94 11.97 -4.08
CA LYS A 76 8.04 12.96 -3.93
C LYS A 76 9.28 12.46 -4.65
N PHE A 77 9.65 11.18 -4.43
CA PHE A 77 10.75 10.51 -5.11
C PHE A 77 10.67 10.65 -6.64
N ILE A 78 9.51 10.36 -7.24
CA ILE A 78 9.34 10.48 -8.70
C ILE A 78 9.56 11.92 -9.17
N ARG A 79 9.03 12.92 -8.45
CA ARG A 79 9.23 14.34 -8.81
C ARG A 79 10.70 14.74 -8.75
N GLU A 80 11.40 14.32 -7.70
CA GLU A 80 12.84 14.59 -7.51
C GLU A 80 13.70 14.00 -8.63
N VAL A 81 13.39 12.77 -9.07
CA VAL A 81 14.08 12.13 -10.19
C VAL A 81 13.71 12.81 -11.52
N ALA A 82 12.43 13.13 -11.73
CA ALA A 82 11.95 13.77 -12.96
C ALA A 82 12.48 15.20 -13.15
N GLN A 83 12.76 15.92 -12.06
CA GLN A 83 13.42 17.24 -12.10
C GLN A 83 14.88 17.13 -12.55
N ARG A 84 15.59 16.09 -12.10
CA ARG A 84 17.01 15.88 -12.42
C ARG A 84 17.23 15.21 -13.78
N VAL A 85 16.22 14.53 -14.35
CA VAL A 85 16.33 13.82 -15.63
C VAL A 85 15.20 14.25 -16.59
N PRO A 86 15.27 15.47 -17.18
CA PRO A 86 14.19 16.03 -18.00
C PRO A 86 13.77 15.14 -19.18
N GLN A 87 14.74 14.43 -19.78
CA GLN A 87 14.51 13.48 -20.88
C GLN A 87 13.59 12.30 -20.52
N HIS A 88 13.39 12.01 -19.23
CA HIS A 88 12.47 10.97 -18.76
C HIS A 88 11.25 11.55 -18.04
N LYS A 89 11.13 12.89 -17.94
CA LYS A 89 10.10 13.57 -17.14
C LYS A 89 8.69 13.12 -17.49
N GLU A 90 8.32 13.14 -18.78
CA GLU A 90 6.98 12.75 -19.23
C GLU A 90 6.67 11.30 -18.84
N LYS A 91 7.56 10.37 -19.17
CA LYS A 91 7.42 8.94 -18.81
C LYS A 91 7.28 8.74 -17.30
N LEU A 92 8.14 9.39 -16.51
CA LEU A 92 8.10 9.34 -15.05
C LEU A 92 6.78 9.88 -14.50
N MET A 93 6.24 10.95 -15.11
CA MET A 93 4.96 11.53 -14.72
C MET A 93 3.78 10.63 -15.08
N THR A 94 3.74 10.04 -16.26
CA THR A 94 2.72 9.05 -16.64
C THR A 94 2.70 7.87 -15.67
N ILE A 95 3.89 7.42 -15.24
CA ILE A 95 4.00 6.36 -14.23
C ILE A 95 3.47 6.86 -12.88
N ALA A 96 3.83 8.06 -12.44
CA ALA A 96 3.28 8.66 -11.22
C ALA A 96 1.75 8.76 -11.23
N GLU A 97 1.15 9.11 -12.36
CA GLU A 97 -0.30 9.19 -12.52
C GLU A 97 -0.96 7.82 -12.41
N ARG A 98 -0.43 6.83 -13.13
CA ARG A 98 -0.92 5.45 -13.05
C ARG A 98 -0.82 4.89 -11.63
N LEU A 99 0.25 5.23 -10.91
CA LEU A 99 0.43 4.85 -9.51
C LEU A 99 -0.67 5.42 -8.62
N ARG A 100 -0.99 6.72 -8.76
CA ARG A 100 -2.07 7.36 -8.01
C ARG A 100 -3.43 6.76 -8.35
N GLU A 101 -3.65 6.39 -9.61
CA GLU A 101 -4.90 5.76 -10.06
C GLU A 101 -5.07 4.37 -9.46
N VAL A 102 -4.03 3.53 -9.51
CA VAL A 102 -4.04 2.19 -8.88
C VAL A 102 -4.28 2.31 -7.38
N GLY A 103 -3.56 3.19 -6.68
CA GLY A 103 -3.76 3.42 -5.25
C GLY A 103 -5.17 3.87 -4.91
N ARG A 104 -5.75 4.80 -5.68
CA ARG A 104 -7.13 5.25 -5.51
C ARG A 104 -8.14 4.11 -5.74
N ARG A 105 -7.93 3.28 -6.77
CA ARG A 105 -8.80 2.14 -7.05
C ARG A 105 -8.75 1.12 -5.94
N GLN A 106 -7.56 0.83 -5.42
CA GLN A 106 -7.38 -0.12 -4.33
C GLN A 106 -8.07 0.38 -3.05
N GLY A 107 -7.80 1.62 -2.63
CA GLY A 107 -8.47 2.19 -1.45
C GLY A 107 -9.99 2.25 -1.57
N LYS A 108 -10.53 2.51 -2.78
CA LYS A 108 -11.99 2.44 -3.03
C LYS A 108 -12.56 1.01 -2.97
N ARG A 109 -11.76 -0.01 -3.24
CA ARG A 109 -12.20 -1.42 -3.13
C ARG A 109 -12.17 -1.86 -1.67
N GLU A 110 -11.07 -1.57 -0.98
CA GLU A 110 -10.90 -1.87 0.44
C GLU A 110 -11.99 -1.17 1.27
N GLY A 111 -12.14 0.15 1.14
CA GLY A 111 -13.16 0.88 1.91
C GLY A 111 -14.60 0.48 1.59
N ARG A 112 -14.90 -0.02 0.37
CA ARG A 112 -16.22 -0.58 0.06
C ARG A 112 -16.44 -1.97 0.67
N GLN A 113 -15.37 -2.74 0.81
CA GLN A 113 -15.45 -4.07 1.42
C GLN A 113 -15.59 -3.93 2.95
N GLU A 114 -14.77 -3.09 3.57
CA GLU A 114 -14.84 -2.76 4.99
C GLU A 114 -16.21 -2.18 5.34
N GLY A 115 -16.64 -1.11 4.66
CA GLY A 115 -17.94 -0.50 4.92
C GLY A 115 -19.14 -1.42 4.65
N ARG A 116 -19.00 -2.43 3.78
CA ARG A 116 -20.04 -3.45 3.61
C ARG A 116 -20.07 -4.41 4.80
N LEU A 117 -18.91 -4.84 5.30
CA LEU A 117 -18.83 -5.75 6.45
C LEU A 117 -19.36 -5.06 7.69
N GLU A 118 -18.89 -3.84 7.97
CA GLU A 118 -19.36 -3.00 9.08
C GLU A 118 -20.88 -2.75 8.97
N GLY A 119 -21.37 -2.34 7.80
CA GLY A 119 -22.81 -2.09 7.61
C GLY A 119 -23.68 -3.33 7.74
N VAL A 120 -23.18 -4.53 7.41
CA VAL A 120 -23.90 -5.79 7.63
C VAL A 120 -23.95 -6.13 9.12
N GLU A 121 -22.83 -5.98 9.83
CA GLU A 121 -22.76 -6.24 11.28
C GLU A 121 -23.63 -5.26 12.07
N GLU A 122 -23.52 -3.97 11.79
CA GLU A 122 -24.37 -2.93 12.37
C GLU A 122 -25.85 -3.17 12.08
N GLY A 123 -26.20 -3.52 10.83
CA GLY A 123 -27.58 -3.81 10.44
C GLY A 123 -28.15 -5.04 11.15
N GLN A 124 -27.37 -6.11 11.29
CA GLN A 124 -27.78 -7.30 12.04
C GLN A 124 -27.98 -6.99 13.52
N ARG A 125 -27.08 -6.22 14.12
CA ARG A 125 -27.16 -5.82 15.54
C ARG A 125 -28.38 -4.92 15.80
N ALA A 126 -28.60 -3.93 14.94
CA ALA A 126 -29.75 -3.03 15.03
C ALA A 126 -31.08 -3.78 14.89
N GLU A 127 -31.17 -4.73 13.95
CA GLU A 127 -32.38 -5.54 13.78
C GLU A 127 -32.60 -6.49 14.98
N ALA A 128 -31.55 -7.12 15.50
CA ALA A 128 -31.67 -7.96 16.70
C ALA A 128 -32.14 -7.14 17.92
N GLN A 129 -31.62 -5.93 18.12
CA GLN A 129 -32.07 -5.01 19.17
C GLN A 129 -33.54 -4.61 18.98
N ARG A 130 -33.95 -4.29 17.75
CA ARG A 130 -35.34 -3.94 17.42
C ARG A 130 -36.29 -5.10 17.75
N ILE A 131 -35.93 -6.33 17.39
CA ILE A 131 -36.71 -7.53 17.71
C ILE A 131 -36.80 -7.74 19.22
N ALA A 132 -35.69 -7.61 19.94
CA ALA A 132 -35.66 -7.74 21.40
C ALA A 132 -36.58 -6.71 22.09
N GLN A 133 -36.55 -5.45 21.64
CA GLN A 133 -37.42 -4.39 22.15
C GLN A 133 -38.90 -4.69 21.90
N THR A 134 -39.26 -5.20 20.72
CA THR A 134 -40.65 -5.62 20.43
C THR A 134 -41.08 -6.78 21.33
N MET A 135 -40.24 -7.80 21.53
CA MET A 135 -40.57 -8.92 22.43
C MET A 135 -40.82 -8.46 23.87
N LEU A 136 -40.02 -7.52 24.38
CA LEU A 136 -40.22 -6.93 25.70
C LEU A 136 -41.53 -6.14 25.76
N ALA A 137 -41.86 -5.36 24.72
CA ALA A 137 -43.10 -4.60 24.64
C ALA A 137 -44.35 -5.50 24.59
N GLU A 138 -44.23 -6.69 24.02
CA GLU A 138 -45.28 -7.72 24.02
C GLU A 138 -45.38 -8.49 25.36
N GLY A 139 -44.56 -8.15 26.35
CA GLY A 139 -44.62 -8.72 27.70
C GLY A 139 -43.78 -9.98 27.91
N MET A 140 -42.86 -10.30 27.00
CA MET A 140 -41.92 -11.40 27.20
C MET A 140 -40.91 -11.05 28.32
N ALA A 141 -40.65 -12.00 29.22
CA ALA A 141 -39.68 -11.81 30.29
C ALA A 141 -38.26 -11.57 29.75
N LEU A 142 -37.53 -10.62 30.35
CA LEU A 142 -36.18 -10.22 29.93
C LEU A 142 -35.21 -11.40 29.79
N GLU A 143 -35.21 -12.33 30.74
CA GLU A 143 -34.36 -13.52 30.71
C GLU A 143 -34.65 -14.41 29.48
N THR A 144 -35.92 -14.52 29.08
CA THR A 144 -36.33 -15.25 27.87
C THR A 144 -35.87 -14.54 26.61
N VAL A 145 -35.97 -13.20 26.57
CA VAL A 145 -35.51 -12.39 25.42
C VAL A 145 -33.99 -12.51 25.24
N LEU A 146 -33.20 -12.36 26.30
CA LEU A 146 -31.73 -12.51 26.26
C LEU A 146 -31.32 -13.90 25.73
N ARG A 147 -32.01 -14.96 26.18
CA ARG A 147 -31.76 -16.33 25.72
C ARG A 147 -32.12 -16.56 24.26
N ILE A 148 -33.17 -15.92 23.74
CA ILE A 148 -33.64 -16.10 22.35
C ILE A 148 -32.80 -15.29 21.36
N THR A 149 -32.50 -14.04 21.69
CA THR A 149 -31.78 -13.13 20.78
C THR A 149 -30.27 -13.25 20.91
N GLY A 150 -29.77 -13.82 22.00
CA GLY A 150 -28.34 -13.93 22.30
C GLY A 150 -27.69 -12.59 22.65
N LEU A 151 -28.48 -11.52 22.78
CA LEU A 151 -28.01 -10.20 23.16
C LEU A 151 -27.74 -10.13 24.67
N SER A 152 -26.78 -9.30 25.06
CA SER A 152 -26.61 -8.91 26.47
C SER A 152 -27.62 -7.83 26.86
N GLU A 153 -27.80 -7.63 28.17
CA GLU A 153 -28.67 -6.57 28.66
C GLU A 153 -28.17 -5.17 28.25
N ALA A 154 -26.84 -4.99 28.17
CA ALA A 154 -26.21 -3.77 27.68
C ALA A 154 -26.49 -3.52 26.19
N ASP A 155 -26.51 -4.59 25.38
CA ASP A 155 -26.87 -4.49 23.96
C ASP A 155 -28.31 -4.01 23.76
N ILE A 156 -29.23 -4.41 24.65
CA ILE A 156 -30.64 -4.02 24.56
C ILE A 156 -30.86 -2.57 25.04
N ARG A 157 -30.14 -2.15 26.07
CA ARG A 157 -30.23 -0.79 26.65
C ARG A 157 -29.58 0.29 25.79
N GLY A 158 -28.75 -0.10 24.82
CA GLY A 158 -28.11 0.83 23.89
C GLY A 158 -27.07 1.72 24.58
N ASP A 159 -26.27 1.16 25.49
CA ASP A 159 -25.24 1.93 26.18
C ASP A 159 -24.19 2.41 25.17
N THR A 160 -24.29 3.71 24.92
CA THR A 160 -23.43 4.52 24.07
C THR A 160 -22.16 4.79 24.89
N HIS A 161 -21.02 4.30 24.42
CA HIS A 161 -19.72 4.81 24.86
C HIS A 161 -19.41 6.13 24.14
#